data_AF-A0A944AP44-F1
#
_entry.id   AF-A0A944AP44-F1
#
_cell.length_a   1.000
_cell.length_b   1.000
_cell.length_c   1.000
_cell.angle_alpha   90.00
_cell.angle_beta   90.00
_cell.angle_gamma   90.00
#
_symmetry.space_group_name_H-M   'P 1'
#
loop_
_entity.id
_entity.type
_entity.pdbx_description
1 polymer ?
#
loop_
_entity_poly.entity_id
_entity_poly.type
_entity_poly.pdbx_seq_one_letter_code
_entity_poly.pdbx_strand_id
1 'polypeptide(L)'
;MKRLISCEYNFDNCCVKLKFTDGSVIAIDTIAVENEVARNMYERSELDYLIYNDPIGYADLILNGDPETYLKTVTEYKPLD
;
A
#
# COMPACT_ATOMS: atom_id res chain seq x y z
N MET A 1 -15.69 2.32 19.38
CA MET A 1 -14.65 2.73 18.41
C MET A 1 -14.29 1.52 17.58
N LYS A 2 -14.26 1.64 16.25
CA LYS A 2 -13.77 0.55 15.39
C LYS A 2 -12.26 0.46 15.56
N ARG A 3 -11.74 -0.71 15.87
CA ARG A 3 -10.28 -0.96 15.97
C ARG A 3 -9.88 -1.97 14.92
N LEU A 4 -8.71 -1.78 14.34
CA LEU A 4 -8.10 -2.76 13.44
C LEU A 4 -7.71 -4.01 14.25
N ILE A 5 -8.08 -5.18 13.74
CA ILE A 5 -7.71 -6.50 14.27
C ILE A 5 -6.50 -7.02 13.50
N SER A 6 -6.56 -7.03 12.17
CA SER A 6 -5.45 -7.46 11.33
C SER A 6 -5.43 -6.73 10.00
N CYS A 7 -4.23 -6.65 9.42
CA CYS A 7 -3.96 -6.17 8.08
C CYS A 7 -3.00 -7.16 7.43
N GLU A 8 -3.45 -7.83 6.37
CA GLU A 8 -2.69 -8.92 5.76
C GLU A 8 -2.83 -8.84 4.24
N TYR A 9 -1.72 -9.04 3.53
CA TYR A 9 -1.75 -9.26 2.09
C TYR A 9 -2.18 -10.69 1.77
N ASN A 10 -3.13 -10.84 0.86
CA ASN A 10 -3.64 -12.11 0.40
C ASN A 10 -3.11 -12.39 -1.02
N PHE A 11 -2.22 -13.37 -1.12
CA PHE A 11 -1.57 -13.76 -2.38
C PHE A 11 -2.54 -14.37 -3.41
N ASP A 12 -3.65 -14.95 -2.98
CA ASP A 12 -4.60 -15.60 -3.90
C ASP A 12 -5.39 -14.59 -4.74
N ASN A 13 -5.60 -13.38 -4.21
CA ASN A 13 -6.38 -12.33 -4.87
C ASN A 13 -5.66 -10.97 -4.94
N CYS A 14 -4.38 -10.91 -4.60
CA CYS A 14 -3.58 -9.69 -4.61
C CYS A 14 -4.26 -8.52 -3.90
N CYS A 15 -4.85 -8.77 -2.72
CA CYS A 15 -5.48 -7.72 -1.92
C CYS A 15 -4.85 -7.59 -0.54
N VAL A 16 -4.71 -6.35 -0.07
CA VAL A 16 -4.47 -6.08 1.36
C VAL A 16 -5.83 -6.01 2.06
N LYS A 17 -6.05 -6.89 3.04
CA LYS A 17 -7.32 -7.00 3.78
C LYS A 17 -7.18 -6.46 5.20
N LEU A 18 -8.01 -5.48 5.54
CA LEU A 18 -8.12 -4.91 6.87
C LEU A 18 -9.39 -5.44 7.53
N LYS A 19 -9.26 -6.08 8.70
CA LYS A 19 -10.39 -6.58 9.50
C LYS A 19 -10.56 -5.74 10.74
N PHE A 20 -11.80 -5.35 11.07
CA PHE A 20 -12.09 -4.51 12.23
C PHE A 20 -12.91 -5.24 13.30
N THR A 21 -12.90 -4.71 14.52
CA THR A 21 -13.61 -5.28 15.69
C THR A 21 -15.13 -5.37 15.55
N ASP A 22 -15.73 -4.63 14.62
CA ASP A 22 -17.15 -4.68 14.31
C ASP A 22 -17.50 -5.71 13.22
N GLY A 23 -16.51 -6.48 12.75
CA GLY A 23 -16.66 -7.45 11.67
C GLY A 23 -16.56 -6.88 10.26
N SER A 24 -16.41 -5.55 10.10
CA SER A 24 -16.21 -4.95 8.78
C SER A 24 -14.84 -5.30 8.21
N VAL A 25 -14.78 -5.38 6.88
CA VAL A 25 -13.55 -5.69 6.12
C VAL A 25 -13.39 -4.70 4.97
N ILE A 26 -12.20 -4.15 4.84
CA ILE A 26 -11.77 -3.40 3.64
C ILE A 26 -10.79 -4.30 2.89
N ALA A 27 -10.93 -4.39 1.58
CA ALA A 27 -9.98 -5.05 0.70
C ALA A 27 -9.48 -4.04 -0.33
N ILE A 28 -8.17 -3.80 -0.33
CA ILE A 28 -7.49 -2.92 -1.28
C ILE A 28 -6.90 -3.81 -2.38
N ASP A 29 -7.38 -3.65 -3.61
CA ASP A 29 -6.83 -4.32 -4.80
C ASP A 29 -5.49 -3.69 -5.16
N THR A 30 -4.39 -4.41 -4.91
CA THR A 30 -3.04 -3.85 -5.08
C THR A 30 -2.71 -3.63 -6.55
N ILE A 31 -3.24 -4.47 -7.44
CA ILE A 31 -3.03 -4.37 -8.90
C ILE A 31 -3.71 -3.11 -9.43
N ALA A 32 -4.95 -2.86 -8.99
CA ALA A 32 -5.68 -1.65 -9.39
C ALA A 32 -4.93 -0.38 -8.94
N VAL A 33 -4.50 -0.34 -7.68
CA VAL A 33 -3.74 0.79 -7.12
C VAL A 33 -2.44 1.00 -7.89
N GLU A 34 -1.61 -0.03 -8.06
CA GLU A 34 -0.31 0.06 -8.74
C GLU A 34 -0.43 0.51 -10.20
N ASN A 35 -1.52 0.18 -10.88
CA ASN A 35 -1.76 0.64 -12.25
C ASN A 35 -2.23 2.09 -12.31
N GLU A 36 -2.86 2.59 -11.25
CA GLU A 36 -3.31 3.98 -11.17
C GLU A 36 -2.15 4.93 -10.79
N VAL A 37 -1.36 4.56 -9.78
CA VAL A 37 -0.43 5.51 -9.14
C VAL A 37 1.02 5.35 -9.60
N ALA A 38 1.49 4.13 -9.88
CA ALA A 38 2.90 3.90 -10.21
C ALA A 38 3.18 4.14 -11.70
N ARG A 39 4.18 4.96 -12.00
CA ARG A 39 4.55 5.40 -13.34
C ARG A 39 5.81 4.72 -13.88
N ASN A 40 6.56 4.01 -13.04
CA ASN A 40 7.76 3.29 -13.43
C ASN A 40 8.02 2.07 -12.52
N MET A 41 9.03 1.26 -12.88
CA MET A 41 9.36 0.02 -12.16
C MET A 41 9.84 0.26 -10.71
N TYR A 42 10.46 1.40 -10.42
CA TYR A 42 10.97 1.70 -9.08
C TYR A 42 9.83 2.06 -8.14
N GLU A 43 8.89 2.86 -8.61
CA GLU A 43 7.68 3.21 -7.86
C GLU A 43 6.83 1.97 -7.56
N ARG A 44 6.66 1.08 -8.54
CA ARG A 44 5.95 -0.19 -8.31
C ARG A 44 6.68 -1.08 -7.31
N SER A 45 8.01 -1.16 -7.39
CA SER A 45 8.82 -1.93 -6.44
C SER A 45 8.71 -1.39 -5.00
N GLU A 46 8.53 -0.08 -4.83
CA GLU A 46 8.31 0.52 -3.51
C GLU A 46 6.96 0.11 -2.92
N LEU A 47 5.89 0.13 -3.75
CA LEU A 47 4.59 -0.36 -3.31
C LEU A 47 4.63 -1.86 -2.98
N ASP A 48 5.27 -2.67 -3.82
CA ASP A 48 5.53 -4.08 -3.54
C ASP A 48 6.26 -4.25 -2.20
N TYR A 49 7.31 -3.46 -1.95
CA TYR A 49 8.05 -3.49 -0.70
C TYR A 49 7.15 -3.21 0.50
N LEU A 50 6.30 -2.17 0.43
CA LEU A 50 5.33 -1.87 1.49
C LEU A 50 4.34 -3.01 1.68
N ILE A 51 3.76 -3.56 0.61
CA ILE A 51 2.78 -4.66 0.70
C ILE A 51 3.38 -5.87 1.43
N TYR A 52 4.65 -6.22 1.17
CA TYR A 52 5.30 -7.38 1.79
C TYR A 52 5.82 -7.13 3.21
N ASN A 53 6.37 -5.94 3.47
CA ASN A 53 7.10 -5.67 4.72
C ASN A 53 6.28 -4.86 5.72
N ASP A 54 5.37 -4.00 5.25
CA ASP A 54 4.49 -3.20 6.08
C ASP A 54 3.09 -3.02 5.44
N PRO A 55 2.26 -4.08 5.42
CA PRO A 55 0.91 -4.01 4.86
C PRO A 55 0.03 -2.94 5.53
N ILE A 56 0.31 -2.60 6.80
CA ILE A 56 -0.40 -1.54 7.52
C ILE A 56 0.00 -0.18 6.97
N GLY A 57 1.31 0.08 6.79
CA GLY A 57 1.82 1.29 6.15
C GLY A 57 1.30 1.47 4.73
N TYR A 58 1.26 0.40 3.94
CA TYR A 58 0.60 0.41 2.62
C TYR A 58 -0.87 0.84 2.73
N ALA A 59 -1.64 0.18 3.59
CA ALA A 59 -3.06 0.49 3.72
C ALA A 59 -3.32 1.93 4.21
N ASP A 60 -2.51 2.43 5.13
CA ASP A 60 -2.61 3.81 5.62
C ASP A 60 -2.29 4.81 4.51
N LEU A 61 -1.25 4.55 3.70
CA LEU A 61 -0.90 5.37 2.55
C LEU A 61 -2.07 5.46 1.55
N ILE A 62 -2.73 4.34 1.25
CA ILE A 62 -3.83 4.32 0.26
C ILE A 62 -5.12 4.92 0.81
N LEU A 63 -5.46 4.69 2.09
CA LEU A 63 -6.73 5.13 2.66
C LEU A 63 -6.70 6.56 3.20
N ASN A 64 -5.54 7.00 3.70
CA ASN A 64 -5.40 8.27 4.43
C ASN A 64 -4.30 9.18 3.88
N GLY A 65 -3.42 8.66 3.02
CA GLY A 65 -2.26 9.38 2.48
C GLY A 65 -2.43 9.85 1.03
N ASP A 66 -1.28 10.16 0.41
CA ASP A 66 -1.16 10.51 -1.00
C ASP A 66 -0.07 9.63 -1.64
N PRO A 67 -0.46 8.51 -2.31
CA PRO A 67 0.50 7.60 -2.91
C PRO A 67 1.33 8.22 -4.01
N GLU A 68 0.81 9.16 -4.80
CA GLU A 68 1.60 9.79 -5.88
C GLU A 68 2.71 10.66 -5.30
N THR A 69 2.40 11.46 -4.26
CA THR A 69 3.40 12.33 -3.62
C THR A 69 4.44 11.50 -2.87
N TYR A 70 4.02 10.43 -2.19
CA TYR A 70 4.92 9.49 -1.54
C TYR A 70 5.92 8.90 -2.53
N LEU A 71 5.43 8.34 -3.64
CA LEU A 71 6.26 7.69 -4.67
C LEU A 71 7.26 8.64 -5.32
N LYS A 72 6.84 9.87 -5.64
CA LYS A 72 7.75 10.91 -6.16
C LYS A 72 8.88 11.23 -5.17
N THR A 73 8.58 11.24 -3.87
CA THR A 73 9.56 11.59 -2.83
C THR A 73 10.57 10.46 -2.55
N VAL A 74 10.11 9.21 -2.51
CA VAL A 74 10.96 8.06 -2.15
C VAL A 74 11.78 7.53 -3.32
N THR A 75 11.29 7.70 -4.55
CA THR A 75 12.01 7.29 -5.77
C THR A 75 12.83 8.40 -6.41
N GLU A 76 12.83 9.60 -5.81
CA GLU A 76 13.69 10.70 -6.25
C GLU A 76 15.17 10.28 -6.13
N TYR A 77 15.82 10.13 -7.27
CA TYR A 77 17.25 9.84 -7.33
C TYR A 77 18.01 11.04 -6.75
N LYS A 78 18.58 10.88 -5.56
CA LYS A 78 19.58 11.79 -5.02
C LYS A 78 20.96 11.30 -5.48
N PRO A 79 21.64 12.02 -6.37
CA PRO A 79 23.03 11.72 -6.68
C PRO A 79 23.81 11.67 -5.37
N LEU A 80 24.61 10.64 -5.18
CA LEU A 80 25.61 10.64 -4.12
C LEU A 80 26.73 11.57 -4.59
N ASP A 81 26.93 12.68 -3.87
CA ASP A 81 28.04 13.62 -4.09
C ASP A 81 29.42 12.93 -4.05
#